data_AF-A0A359E362-F1
#
_entry.id   AF-A0A359E362-F1
#
_cell.length_a   1.000
_cell.length_b   1.000
_cell.length_c   1.000
_cell.angle_alpha   90.00
_cell.angle_beta   90.00
_cell.angle_gamma   90.00
#
_symmetry.space_group_name_H-M   'P 1'
#
loop_
_entity.id
_entity.type
_entity.pdbx_description
1 polymer ?
#
loop_
_entity_poly.entity_id
_entity_poly.type
_entity_poly.pdbx_seq_one_letter_code
_entity_poly.pdbx_strand_id
1 'polypeptide(L)'
;MHDDDDRRGDHRRNDYSGRGGERNYQYEYDPQTGTHTLSFDREVMNENFEKTMSAVLTYIFTNMDGDFIAAPRINSERIENIDFTSSKSGSVMSRFRDSEFSRSDTFSITGVSDASTFLTIDGNHYGNGTFSGVTRDGDTFERSFVNVINFLDIVINKDTVAAYGNLSQGVTGTLTYDLNIFRTNNGEETGKNVSGTIEMEG
;
A
#
# COMPACT_ATOMS: atom_id res chain seq x y z
N MET A 1 38.58 -32.57 21.76
CA MET A 1 37.75 -33.78 21.65
C MET A 1 36.59 -33.65 22.62
N HIS A 2 35.49 -33.06 22.16
CA HIS A 2 34.15 -33.62 22.32
C HIS A 2 33.24 -32.82 21.40
N ASP A 3 32.79 -33.53 20.37
CA ASP A 3 31.69 -33.16 19.49
C ASP A 3 30.39 -33.21 20.28
N ASP A 4 29.51 -32.23 20.05
CA ASP A 4 28.07 -32.39 20.25
C ASP A 4 27.34 -31.52 19.21
N ASP A 5 26.97 -32.21 18.12
CA ASP A 5 25.83 -32.02 17.22
C ASP A 5 25.09 -30.66 17.19
N ASP A 6 25.58 -29.73 16.37
CA ASP A 6 24.77 -28.65 15.79
C ASP A 6 23.96 -29.18 14.59
N ARG A 7 22.82 -29.80 14.88
CA ARG A 7 21.71 -29.98 13.92
C ARG A 7 20.39 -29.64 14.58
N ARG A 8 19.84 -28.45 14.29
CA ARG A 8 18.42 -28.02 14.28
C ARG A 8 18.40 -26.48 14.25
N GLY A 9 17.71 -25.78 13.35
CA GLY A 9 16.72 -26.18 12.38
C GLY A 9 16.61 -25.14 11.25
N ASP A 10 16.18 -25.68 10.12
CA ASP A 10 15.87 -25.05 8.84
C ASP A 10 15.16 -23.69 9.00
N HIS A 11 15.78 -22.63 8.47
CA HIS A 11 15.24 -21.27 8.39
C HIS A 11 14.14 -21.13 7.33
N ARG A 12 13.18 -22.06 7.30
CA ARG A 12 11.95 -21.92 6.50
C ARG A 12 10.80 -21.56 7.41
N ARG A 13 10.82 -20.33 7.93
CA ARG A 13 9.58 -19.68 8.33
C ARG A 13 8.80 -19.44 7.03
N ASN A 14 7.94 -20.39 6.68
CA ASN A 14 6.94 -20.21 5.64
C ASN A 14 6.07 -19.04 6.07
N ASP A 15 6.36 -17.87 5.52
CA ASP A 15 5.59 -16.65 5.73
C ASP A 15 4.23 -16.83 5.03
N TYR A 16 3.26 -17.41 5.74
CA TYR A 16 1.89 -17.66 5.28
C TYR A 16 1.10 -16.36 5.00
N SER A 17 1.72 -15.19 5.15
CA SER A 17 1.08 -13.89 4.90
C SER A 17 0.66 -13.68 3.44
N GLY A 18 1.16 -14.49 2.50
CA GLY A 18 0.96 -14.26 1.07
C GLY A 18 1.57 -12.94 0.58
N ARG A 19 2.45 -12.34 1.41
CA ARG A 19 3.13 -11.07 1.15
C ARG A 19 4.51 -11.28 0.53
N GLY A 20 5.21 -12.35 0.94
CA GLY A 20 6.57 -12.65 0.52
C GLY A 20 7.61 -11.76 1.20
N GLY A 21 8.85 -12.23 1.24
CA GLY A 21 9.99 -11.45 1.73
C GLY A 21 10.43 -10.39 0.71
N GLU A 22 10.96 -9.28 1.20
CA GLU A 22 11.57 -8.24 0.36
C GLU A 22 12.94 -8.71 -0.15
N ARG A 23 13.19 -8.50 -1.44
CA ARG A 23 14.46 -8.76 -2.12
C ARG A 23 14.88 -7.53 -2.92
N ASN A 24 16.14 -7.49 -3.34
CA ASN A 24 16.70 -6.35 -4.09
C ASN A 24 16.42 -5.01 -3.39
N TYR A 25 16.44 -5.02 -2.06
CA TYR A 25 16.16 -3.85 -1.25
C TYR A 25 17.26 -2.80 -1.47
N GLN A 26 16.87 -1.60 -1.86
CA GLN A 26 17.75 -0.45 -1.96
C GLN A 26 17.13 0.71 -1.19
N TYR A 27 17.99 1.47 -0.51
CA TYR A 27 17.60 2.65 0.24
C TYR A 27 18.63 3.75 0.03
N GLU A 28 18.14 4.96 -0.22
CA GLU A 28 18.93 6.18 -0.31
C GLU A 28 18.22 7.34 0.39
N TYR A 29 19.02 8.32 0.81
CA TYR A 29 18.54 9.58 1.37
C TYR A 29 19.27 10.74 0.71
N ASP A 30 18.53 11.69 0.15
CA ASP A 30 19.05 12.94 -0.39
C ASP A 30 18.85 14.07 0.63
N PRO A 31 19.93 14.60 1.25
CA PRO A 31 19.84 15.67 2.23
C PRO A 31 19.43 17.03 1.65
N GLN A 32 19.55 17.24 0.33
CA GLN A 32 19.14 18.51 -0.28
C GLN A 32 17.62 18.64 -0.38
N THR A 33 16.95 17.52 -0.66
CA THR A 33 15.49 17.47 -0.82
C THR A 33 14.77 16.83 0.36
N GLY A 34 15.50 16.21 1.30
CA GLY A 34 14.93 15.45 2.41
C GLY A 34 14.33 14.11 1.99
N THR A 35 14.59 13.67 0.76
CA THR A 35 13.92 12.54 0.14
C THR A 35 14.55 11.23 0.55
N HIS A 36 13.76 10.33 1.12
CA HIS A 36 14.08 8.93 1.32
C HIS A 36 13.48 8.11 0.18
N THR A 37 14.30 7.41 -0.59
CA THR A 37 13.83 6.48 -1.62
C THR A 37 14.09 5.06 -1.18
N LEU A 38 13.06 4.22 -1.25
CA LEU A 38 13.10 2.80 -0.97
C LEU A 38 12.59 2.03 -2.19
N SER A 39 13.39 1.11 -2.73
CA SER A 39 12.94 0.16 -3.75
C SER A 39 13.17 -1.28 -3.32
N PHE A 40 12.27 -2.17 -3.73
CA PHE A 40 12.38 -3.61 -3.46
C PHE A 40 11.44 -4.41 -4.37
N ASP A 41 11.73 -5.70 -4.45
CA ASP A 41 10.86 -6.71 -5.06
C ASP A 41 10.27 -7.63 -3.99
N ARG A 42 9.08 -8.16 -4.26
CA ARG A 42 8.47 -9.26 -3.49
C ARG A 42 8.03 -10.36 -4.42
N GLU A 43 8.18 -11.58 -3.93
CA GLU A 43 7.78 -12.79 -4.62
C GLU A 43 7.16 -13.78 -3.64
N VAL A 44 6.05 -14.37 -4.06
CA VAL A 44 5.41 -15.49 -3.38
C VAL A 44 5.18 -16.58 -4.41
N MET A 45 5.82 -17.72 -4.20
CA MET A 45 5.60 -18.93 -4.98
C MET A 45 4.92 -19.97 -4.10
N ASN A 46 3.70 -20.37 -4.47
CA ASN A 46 2.96 -21.45 -3.86
C ASN A 46 2.44 -22.41 -4.94
N GLU A 47 2.02 -23.61 -4.55
CA GLU A 47 1.51 -24.62 -5.47
C GLU A 47 0.31 -24.13 -6.32
N ASN A 48 -0.51 -23.22 -5.76
CA ASN A 48 -1.75 -22.77 -6.39
C ASN A 48 -1.69 -21.38 -7.01
N PHE A 49 -0.66 -20.59 -6.69
CA PHE A 49 -0.48 -19.26 -7.25
C PHE A 49 0.95 -18.75 -7.10
N GLU A 50 1.32 -17.87 -8.01
CA GLU A 50 2.53 -17.06 -7.97
C GLU A 50 2.14 -15.59 -7.91
N LYS A 51 2.91 -14.79 -7.19
CA LYS A 51 2.75 -13.35 -7.15
C LYS A 51 4.11 -12.68 -7.17
N THR A 52 4.24 -11.69 -8.05
CA THR A 52 5.41 -10.81 -8.13
C THR A 52 4.99 -9.37 -7.91
N MET A 53 5.90 -8.55 -7.39
CA MET A 53 5.70 -7.12 -7.25
C MET A 53 7.04 -6.40 -7.16
N SER A 54 7.19 -5.30 -7.87
CA SER A 54 8.25 -4.31 -7.66
C SER A 54 7.64 -3.04 -7.08
N ALA A 55 8.38 -2.37 -6.20
CA ALA A 55 7.94 -1.14 -5.56
C ALA A 55 9.07 -0.11 -5.54
N VAL A 56 8.70 1.16 -5.75
CA VAL A 56 9.49 2.34 -5.43
C VAL A 56 8.62 3.23 -4.54
N LEU A 57 9.11 3.51 -3.35
CA LEU A 57 8.45 4.32 -2.34
C LEU A 57 9.33 5.53 -2.05
N THR A 58 8.73 6.70 -1.94
CA THR A 58 9.42 7.93 -1.62
C THR A 58 8.76 8.59 -0.41
N TYR A 59 9.57 9.02 0.55
CA TYR A 59 9.12 9.68 1.77
C TYR A 59 9.92 10.96 2.00
N ILE A 60 9.27 12.01 2.47
CA ILE A 60 9.92 13.17 3.07
C ILE A 60 9.37 13.28 4.49
N PHE A 61 10.26 13.24 5.48
CA PHE A 61 9.91 13.37 6.89
C PHE A 61 10.38 14.72 7.40
N THR A 62 9.48 15.50 7.99
CA THR A 62 9.84 16.78 8.63
C THR A 62 9.34 16.85 10.08
N ASN A 63 10.06 17.62 10.90
CA ASN A 63 9.58 17.98 12.24
C ASN A 63 8.58 19.15 12.18
N MET A 64 8.12 19.61 13.36
CA MET A 64 7.23 20.77 13.48
C MET A 64 7.82 22.07 12.90
N ASP A 65 9.13 22.21 12.86
CA ASP A 65 9.83 23.38 12.31
C ASP A 65 10.00 23.31 10.79
N GLY A 66 9.67 22.16 10.17
CA GLY A 66 9.86 21.90 8.73
C GLY A 66 11.24 21.36 8.35
N ASP A 67 12.11 21.08 9.32
CA ASP A 67 13.44 20.50 9.09
C ASP A 67 13.35 19.02 8.70
N PHE A 68 14.15 18.62 7.71
CA PHE A 68 14.23 17.22 7.28
C PHE A 68 14.79 16.29 8.37
N ILE A 69 14.19 15.11 8.50
CA ILE A 69 14.61 14.07 9.44
C ILE A 69 15.35 12.95 8.69
N ALA A 70 16.68 13.02 8.65
CA ALA A 70 17.53 12.06 7.93
C ALA A 70 17.50 10.62 8.48
N ALA A 71 17.12 10.44 9.76
CA ALA A 71 17.07 9.14 10.42
C ALA A 71 15.71 8.92 11.09
N PRO A 72 14.62 8.72 10.31
CA PRO A 72 13.24 8.71 10.82
C PRO A 72 12.96 7.54 11.78
N ARG A 73 13.67 6.41 11.66
CA ARG A 73 13.53 5.29 12.60
C ARG A 73 14.09 5.57 13.99
N ILE A 74 15.09 6.44 14.08
CA ILE A 74 15.73 6.82 15.36
C ILE A 74 15.01 8.03 15.97
N ASN A 75 14.46 8.89 15.11
CA ASN A 75 13.82 10.16 15.49
C ASN A 75 12.31 10.13 15.22
N SER A 76 11.66 8.99 15.41
CA SER A 76 10.26 8.78 15.03
C SER A 76 9.31 9.72 15.77
N GLU A 77 9.62 10.02 17.03
CA GLU A 77 8.89 10.93 17.91
C GLU A 77 8.95 12.40 17.46
N ARG A 78 9.90 12.74 16.59
CA ARG A 78 10.07 14.09 16.05
C ARG A 78 9.34 14.30 14.73
N ILE A 79 8.84 13.24 14.10
CA ILE A 79 8.15 13.31 12.82
C ILE A 79 6.80 13.97 13.03
N GLU A 80 6.61 15.12 12.39
CA GLU A 80 5.34 15.83 12.37
C GLU A 80 4.62 15.66 11.04
N ASN A 81 5.36 15.78 9.93
CA ASN A 81 4.81 15.63 8.59
C ASN A 81 5.49 14.50 7.82
N ILE A 82 4.70 13.84 6.99
CA ILE A 82 5.11 12.80 6.06
C ILE A 82 4.47 13.10 4.70
N ASP A 83 5.30 13.47 3.72
CA ASP A 83 4.88 13.40 2.33
C ASP A 83 5.34 12.07 1.75
N PHE A 84 4.41 11.34 1.16
CA PHE A 84 4.63 10.01 0.65
C PHE A 84 4.14 9.90 -0.79
N THR A 85 4.97 9.30 -1.63
CA THR A 85 4.52 8.81 -2.93
C THR A 85 4.96 7.37 -3.12
N SER A 86 4.22 6.62 -3.94
CA SER A 86 4.69 5.32 -4.38
C SER A 86 4.30 4.97 -5.80
N SER A 87 5.07 4.05 -6.35
CA SER A 87 4.76 3.32 -7.57
C SER A 87 5.01 1.83 -7.31
N LYS A 88 4.02 1.00 -7.62
CA LYS A 88 4.07 -0.44 -7.44
C LYS A 88 3.49 -1.10 -8.68
N SER A 89 4.14 -2.13 -9.19
CA SER A 89 3.58 -2.94 -10.26
C SER A 89 3.87 -4.40 -10.01
N GLY A 90 3.05 -5.29 -10.57
CA GLY A 90 3.27 -6.71 -10.39
C GLY A 90 2.20 -7.55 -11.05
N SER A 91 2.29 -8.85 -10.83
CA SER A 91 1.37 -9.83 -11.36
C SER A 91 0.97 -10.86 -10.30
N VAL A 92 -0.19 -11.46 -10.52
CA VAL A 92 -0.63 -12.67 -9.82
C VAL A 92 -1.02 -13.68 -10.87
N MET A 93 -0.39 -14.83 -10.84
CA MET A 93 -0.69 -15.96 -11.72
C MET A 93 -1.25 -17.12 -10.89
N SER A 94 -2.22 -17.82 -11.43
CA SER A 94 -2.80 -19.00 -10.80
C SER A 94 -3.32 -19.93 -11.88
N ARG A 95 -3.67 -21.16 -11.49
CA ARG A 95 -4.18 -22.17 -12.45
C ARG A 95 -5.34 -21.69 -13.33
N PHE A 96 -6.16 -20.75 -12.85
CA PHE A 96 -7.40 -20.34 -13.54
C PHE A 96 -7.46 -18.86 -13.87
N ARG A 97 -6.51 -18.06 -13.36
CA ARG A 97 -6.56 -16.61 -13.42
C ARG A 97 -5.17 -16.02 -13.41
N ASP A 98 -4.96 -15.09 -14.31
CA ASP A 98 -3.78 -14.23 -14.34
C ASP A 98 -4.23 -12.77 -14.22
N SER A 99 -3.40 -11.96 -13.58
CA SER A 99 -3.66 -10.53 -13.45
C SER A 99 -2.36 -9.77 -13.35
N GLU A 100 -2.39 -8.55 -13.88
CA GLU A 100 -1.33 -7.56 -13.74
C GLU A 100 -1.91 -6.32 -13.11
N PHE A 101 -1.10 -5.59 -12.37
CA PHE A 101 -1.51 -4.33 -11.77
C PHE A 101 -0.39 -3.31 -11.75
N SER A 102 -0.77 -2.05 -11.79
CA SER A 102 0.03 -0.89 -11.44
C SER A 102 -0.73 -0.06 -10.43
N ARG A 103 -0.03 0.49 -9.44
CA ARG A 103 -0.59 1.30 -8.36
C ARG A 103 0.33 2.46 -8.09
N SER A 104 -0.25 3.64 -7.92
CA SER A 104 0.42 4.82 -7.43
C SER A 104 -0.36 5.41 -6.28
N ASP A 105 0.36 5.84 -5.25
CA ASP A 105 -0.20 6.47 -4.06
C ASP A 105 0.47 7.83 -3.90
N THR A 106 -0.27 8.85 -3.49
CA THR A 106 0.28 10.13 -3.01
C THR A 106 -0.47 10.51 -1.73
N PHE A 107 0.25 10.72 -0.64
CA PHE A 107 -0.32 11.12 0.65
C PHE A 107 0.50 12.25 1.25
N SER A 108 -0.19 13.22 1.86
CA SER A 108 0.39 14.18 2.79
C SER A 108 -0.26 13.95 4.15
N ILE A 109 0.56 13.68 5.15
CA ILE A 109 0.15 13.35 6.51
C ILE A 109 0.79 14.37 7.44
N THR A 110 0.00 15.05 8.25
CA THR A 110 0.46 16.05 9.22
C THR A 110 -0.06 15.71 10.61
N GLY A 111 0.63 16.17 11.64
CA GLY A 111 0.21 15.91 13.02
C GLY A 111 0.56 14.50 13.47
N VAL A 112 1.67 13.93 12.99
CA VAL A 112 2.09 12.57 13.39
C VAL A 112 2.60 12.54 14.83
N SER A 113 3.34 13.57 15.27
CA SER A 113 3.95 13.59 16.60
C SER A 113 2.93 13.74 17.74
N ASP A 114 3.31 13.35 18.95
CA ASP A 114 2.45 13.48 20.14
C ASP A 114 2.18 14.94 20.56
N ALA A 115 2.88 15.91 19.95
CA ALA A 115 2.63 17.33 20.21
C ALA A 115 1.35 17.85 19.55
N SER A 116 0.85 17.17 18.52
CA SER A 116 -0.35 17.53 17.79
C SER A 116 -1.52 16.63 18.18
N THR A 117 -2.62 17.25 18.63
CA THR A 117 -3.88 16.58 18.98
C THR A 117 -4.54 15.91 17.78
N PHE A 118 -4.39 16.53 16.60
CA PHE A 118 -5.01 16.07 15.36
C PHE A 118 -3.94 15.53 14.42
N LEU A 119 -4.24 14.41 13.76
CA LEU A 119 -3.52 13.93 12.60
C LEU A 119 -4.41 14.14 11.38
N THR A 120 -3.88 14.74 10.31
CA THR A 120 -4.60 14.93 9.05
C THR A 120 -4.00 14.07 7.94
N ILE A 121 -4.84 13.59 7.03
CA ILE A 121 -4.43 12.84 5.84
C ILE A 121 -5.19 13.38 4.64
N ASP A 122 -4.43 13.82 3.64
CA ASP A 122 -4.93 14.11 2.30
C ASP A 122 -4.15 13.28 1.29
N GLY A 123 -4.82 12.87 0.22
CA GLY A 123 -4.14 12.17 -0.84
C GLY A 123 -5.02 11.31 -1.71
N ASN A 124 -4.39 10.49 -2.52
CA ASN A 124 -5.07 9.60 -3.43
C ASN A 124 -4.34 8.27 -3.65
N HIS A 125 -5.15 7.30 -4.02
CA HIS A 125 -4.75 6.04 -4.61
C HIS A 125 -5.19 6.03 -6.06
N TYR A 126 -4.30 5.62 -6.94
CA TYR A 126 -4.60 5.28 -8.32
C TYR A 126 -4.13 3.86 -8.58
N GLY A 127 -5.01 2.99 -9.05
CA GLY A 127 -4.70 1.63 -9.42
C GLY A 127 -5.25 1.31 -10.80
N ASN A 128 -4.51 0.58 -11.61
CA ASN A 128 -5.04 -0.03 -12.81
C ASN A 128 -4.47 -1.43 -12.99
N GLY A 129 -5.05 -2.17 -13.93
CA GLY A 129 -4.55 -3.49 -14.25
C GLY A 129 -5.45 -4.24 -15.19
N THR A 130 -5.02 -5.46 -15.49
CA THR A 130 -5.74 -6.41 -16.32
C THR A 130 -5.95 -7.70 -15.53
N PHE A 131 -6.99 -8.42 -15.90
CA PHE A 131 -7.19 -9.77 -15.42
C PHE A 131 -7.81 -10.63 -16.51
N SER A 132 -7.30 -11.84 -16.64
CA SER A 132 -7.80 -12.84 -17.56
C SER A 132 -8.00 -14.16 -16.82
N GLY A 133 -8.79 -15.04 -17.40
CA GLY A 133 -8.99 -16.36 -16.82
C GLY A 133 -10.01 -17.19 -17.56
N VAL A 134 -10.26 -18.37 -17.00
CA VAL A 134 -11.21 -19.35 -17.53
C VAL A 134 -12.34 -19.54 -16.54
N THR A 135 -13.58 -19.50 -17.04
CA THR A 135 -14.78 -19.81 -16.25
C THR A 135 -14.91 -21.32 -16.02
N ARG A 136 -15.87 -21.74 -15.18
CA ARG A 136 -16.15 -23.16 -14.94
C ARG A 136 -16.63 -23.89 -16.20
N ASP A 137 -17.27 -23.16 -17.12
CA ASP A 137 -17.84 -23.70 -18.35
C ASP A 137 -16.81 -23.74 -19.50
N GLY A 138 -15.57 -23.30 -19.24
CA GLY A 138 -14.46 -23.31 -20.20
C GLY A 138 -14.29 -22.01 -20.99
N ASP A 139 -15.21 -21.05 -20.86
CA ASP A 139 -15.11 -19.76 -21.54
C ASP A 139 -13.95 -18.93 -20.97
N THR A 140 -13.17 -18.29 -21.84
CA THR A 140 -12.18 -17.30 -21.46
C THR A 140 -12.81 -15.93 -21.28
N PHE A 141 -12.20 -15.09 -20.46
CA PHE A 141 -12.53 -13.67 -20.40
C PHE A 141 -11.28 -12.85 -20.17
N GLU A 142 -11.34 -11.58 -20.57
CA GLU A 142 -10.36 -10.56 -20.23
C GLU A 142 -11.10 -9.32 -19.75
N ARG A 143 -10.53 -8.66 -18.75
CA ARG A 143 -11.03 -7.40 -18.24
C ARG A 143 -9.87 -6.51 -17.84
N SER A 144 -10.08 -5.21 -17.91
CA SER A 144 -9.21 -4.21 -17.30
C SER A 144 -9.95 -3.47 -16.20
N PHE A 145 -9.22 -2.86 -15.29
CA PHE A 145 -9.79 -1.99 -14.28
C PHE A 145 -8.97 -0.73 -14.11
N VAL A 146 -9.65 0.34 -13.71
CA VAL A 146 -9.06 1.58 -13.20
C VAL A 146 -9.78 1.91 -11.90
N ASN A 147 -9.03 2.12 -10.83
CA ASN A 147 -9.52 2.47 -9.52
C ASN A 147 -8.87 3.78 -9.06
N VAL A 148 -9.68 4.71 -8.59
CA VAL A 148 -9.25 5.93 -7.94
C VAL A 148 -9.90 5.99 -6.57
N ILE A 149 -9.13 6.30 -5.53
CA ILE A 149 -9.64 6.60 -4.19
C ILE A 149 -9.04 7.92 -3.77
N ASN A 150 -9.85 8.87 -3.32
CA ASN A 150 -9.37 10.14 -2.79
C ASN A 150 -9.73 10.24 -1.32
N PHE A 151 -8.77 10.73 -0.54
CA PHE A 151 -8.86 11.03 0.87
C PHE A 151 -8.82 12.55 0.98
N LEU A 152 -9.92 13.14 1.47
CA LEU A 152 -10.07 14.57 1.58
C LEU A 152 -10.38 14.94 3.02
N ASP A 153 -9.50 15.74 3.61
CA ASP A 153 -9.63 16.28 4.95
C ASP A 153 -9.92 15.17 5.99
N ILE A 154 -9.17 14.06 5.90
CA ILE A 154 -9.29 13.00 6.90
C ILE A 154 -8.62 13.50 8.16
N VAL A 155 -9.40 13.75 9.21
CA VAL A 155 -8.89 14.23 10.50
C VAL A 155 -9.12 13.18 11.56
N ILE A 156 -8.04 12.79 12.25
CA ILE A 156 -8.06 11.90 13.41
C ILE A 156 -7.77 12.70 14.67
N ASN A 157 -8.73 12.77 15.58
CA ASN A 157 -8.55 13.30 16.93
C ASN A 157 -7.96 12.21 17.85
N LYS A 158 -6.66 12.33 18.16
CA LYS A 158 -5.93 11.30 18.92
C LYS A 158 -6.45 11.14 20.34
N ASP A 159 -6.83 12.23 20.99
CA ASP A 159 -7.38 12.21 22.35
C ASP A 159 -8.71 11.45 22.39
N THR A 160 -9.55 11.63 21.36
CA THR A 160 -10.83 10.93 21.24
C THR A 160 -10.62 9.45 20.97
N VAL A 161 -9.71 9.10 20.05
CA VAL A 161 -9.34 7.70 19.81
C VAL A 161 -8.81 7.04 21.09
N ALA A 162 -7.97 7.75 21.86
CA ALA A 162 -7.44 7.25 23.13
C ALA A 162 -8.52 7.08 24.20
N ALA A 163 -9.45 8.02 24.31
CA ALA A 163 -10.53 7.98 25.30
C ALA A 163 -11.54 6.85 25.06
N TYR A 164 -11.88 6.59 23.79
CA TYR A 164 -12.89 5.58 23.42
C TYR A 164 -12.31 4.25 22.95
N GLY A 165 -11.00 4.18 22.70
CA GLY A 165 -10.31 2.96 22.25
C GLY A 165 -10.70 2.51 20.84
N ASN A 166 -11.27 3.38 20.00
CA ASN A 166 -11.65 3.06 18.63
C ASN A 166 -11.48 4.26 17.69
N LEU A 167 -11.24 3.97 16.41
CA LEU A 167 -11.06 5.00 15.37
C LEU A 167 -12.38 5.64 14.96
N SER A 168 -13.48 4.88 14.93
CA SER A 168 -14.77 5.35 14.40
C SER A 168 -15.29 6.61 15.09
N GLN A 169 -14.99 6.78 16.38
CA GLN A 169 -15.42 7.96 17.13
C GLN A 169 -14.44 9.15 17.05
N GLY A 170 -13.26 8.94 16.46
CA GLY A 170 -12.19 9.93 16.43
C GLY A 170 -11.83 10.38 15.02
N VAL A 171 -12.53 9.89 14.00
CA VAL A 171 -12.20 10.17 12.59
C VAL A 171 -13.32 10.94 11.92
N THR A 172 -12.95 12.00 11.22
CA THR A 172 -13.83 12.77 10.35
C THR A 172 -13.19 12.91 8.97
N GLY A 173 -13.97 13.32 7.98
CA GLY A 173 -13.49 13.58 6.62
C GLY A 173 -14.20 12.73 5.57
N THR A 174 -13.73 12.83 4.34
CA THR A 174 -14.39 12.21 3.19
C THR A 174 -13.45 11.30 2.42
N LEU A 175 -13.92 10.09 2.12
CA LEU A 175 -13.29 9.18 1.18
C LEU A 175 -14.21 9.02 -0.04
N THR A 176 -13.71 9.31 -1.24
CA THR A 176 -14.42 9.01 -2.48
C THR A 176 -13.71 7.87 -3.20
N TYR A 177 -14.47 7.00 -3.87
CA TYR A 177 -13.89 5.96 -4.71
C TYR A 177 -14.62 5.88 -6.05
N ASP A 178 -13.87 5.55 -7.09
CA ASP A 178 -14.36 5.28 -8.43
C ASP A 178 -13.62 4.05 -8.99
N LEU A 179 -14.37 3.04 -9.42
CA LEU A 179 -13.86 1.81 -10.00
C LEU A 179 -14.53 1.58 -11.35
N ASN A 180 -13.76 1.69 -12.42
CA ASN A 180 -14.18 1.32 -13.76
C ASN A 180 -13.63 -0.07 -14.09
N ILE A 181 -14.50 -0.95 -14.55
CA ILE A 181 -14.13 -2.29 -15.03
C ILE A 181 -14.60 -2.40 -16.48
N PHE A 182 -13.67 -2.71 -17.37
CA PHE A 182 -13.96 -2.95 -18.78
C PHE A 182 -13.79 -4.44 -19.04
N ARG A 183 -14.72 -5.03 -19.78
CA ARG A 183 -14.66 -6.42 -20.22
C ARG A 183 -14.70 -6.45 -21.73
N THR A 184 -13.75 -7.16 -22.32
CA THR A 184 -13.75 -7.43 -23.75
C THR A 184 -14.15 -8.89 -23.96
N ASN A 185 -15.24 -9.11 -24.68
CA ASN A 185 -15.68 -10.43 -25.10
C ASN A 185 -15.89 -10.39 -26.62
N ASN A 186 -15.13 -11.18 -27.38
CA ASN A 186 -15.26 -11.28 -28.85
C ASN A 186 -15.22 -9.92 -29.59
N GLY A 187 -14.45 -8.94 -29.09
CA GLY A 187 -14.31 -7.61 -29.68
C GLY A 187 -15.34 -6.57 -29.23
N GLU A 188 -16.35 -6.95 -28.44
CA GLU A 188 -17.26 -6.00 -27.79
C GLU A 188 -16.75 -5.65 -26.40
N GLU A 189 -16.58 -4.35 -26.13
CA GLU A 189 -16.23 -3.83 -24.82
C GLU A 189 -17.51 -3.47 -24.04
N THR A 190 -17.60 -3.97 -22.81
CA THR A 190 -18.66 -3.59 -21.86
C THR A 190 -18.03 -3.01 -20.61
N GLY A 191 -18.53 -1.87 -20.15
CA GLY A 191 -18.04 -1.15 -18.98
C GLY A 191 -18.98 -1.27 -17.79
N LYS A 192 -18.43 -1.36 -16.58
CA LYS A 192 -19.14 -1.17 -15.31
C LYS A 192 -18.39 -0.15 -14.47
N ASN A 193 -19.08 0.91 -14.07
CA ASN A 193 -18.59 1.85 -13.05
C ASN A 193 -19.20 1.49 -11.68
N VAL A 194 -18.39 1.55 -10.64
CA VAL A 194 -18.79 1.44 -9.24
C VAL A 194 -18.12 2.59 -8.49
N SER A 195 -18.91 3.55 -8.05
CA SER A 195 -18.44 4.74 -7.34
C SER A 195 -19.22 4.97 -6.05
N GLY A 196 -18.66 5.77 -5.16
CA GLY A 196 -19.31 6.13 -3.90
C GLY A 196 -18.49 7.10 -3.07
N THR A 197 -19.16 7.59 -2.02
CA THR A 197 -18.57 8.48 -1.02
C THR A 197 -18.82 7.88 0.35
N ILE A 198 -17.80 7.90 1.20
CA ILE A 198 -17.85 7.52 2.61
C ILE A 198 -17.53 8.80 3.38
N GLU A 199 -18.52 9.27 4.14
CA GLU A 199 -18.37 10.39 5.07
C GLU A 199 -18.14 9.83 6.47
N MET A 200 -17.14 10.37 7.15
CA MET A 200 -16.81 10.04 8.53
C MET A 200 -17.16 11.26 9.39
N GLU A 201 -17.93 11.02 10.45
CA GLU A 201 -18.57 12.07 11.24
C GLU A 201 -18.13 12.09 12.72
N GLY A 202 -17.21 11.18 13.10
CA GLY A 202 -16.75 11.00 14.48
C GLY A 202 -17.77 10.39 15.43
#